data_AF-A0A803QTE5-F1
#
_entry.id   AF-A0A803QTE5-F1
#
_cell.length_a   1.000
_cell.length_b   1.000
_cell.length_c   1.000
_cell.angle_alpha   90.00
_cell.angle_beta   90.00
_cell.angle_gamma   90.00
#
_symmetry.space_group_name_H-M   'P 1'
#
loop_
_entity.id
_entity.type
_entity.pdbx_description
1 polymer ?
#
loop_
_entity_poly.entity_id
_entity_poly.type
_entity_poly.pdbx_seq_one_letter_code
_entity_poly.pdbx_strand_id
1 'polypeptide(L)'
;MLVFHGSHLGLVIKTGFVTGIISLTEGIAVGRTFAALKDYRVDGNKEMMAIGLMNIVGSFTSCYVTTGAFSRSAVNHNAGAKTAVSNIVMSITVMVTLLFLMPLFEYTPNLVLGAIIVTAVIGLVDVPAAINIWRTDKFDFVVMLTAFFGVLFISVQEGLAIAVGVSIFKILLQVTRPRTVVLGSIPGSDIYRNLHHYKDAVEVPGFFIISIEAPINFANSMYLNERILRWVEEYEEKENAKKHSINIQYVILDMSAVSGIDTTGVTLIKELKKAIEKKGRELVLVNPLGEIIEKLQRAAETRDFMRPENLYLTVGEAVTSLSSSMKIHPPTTYDEEAQAAVPHPN
;
A
#
# COMPACT_ATOMS: atom_id res chain seq x y z
N MET A 1 -1.47 -49.21 -2.80
CA MET A 1 -2.60 -48.60 -2.04
C MET A 1 -2.02 -47.37 -1.36
N LEU A 2 -2.51 -46.16 -1.66
CA LEU A 2 -2.04 -44.94 -0.98
C LEU A 2 -2.52 -45.02 0.47
N VAL A 3 -1.60 -45.27 1.41
CA VAL A 3 -1.93 -45.44 2.83
C VAL A 3 -1.98 -44.05 3.47
N PHE A 4 -3.18 -43.51 3.66
CA PHE A 4 -3.42 -42.21 4.29
C PHE A 4 -3.39 -42.24 5.83
N HIS A 5 -2.85 -43.30 6.43
CA HIS A 5 -2.67 -43.45 7.87
C HIS A 5 -1.23 -43.90 8.12
N GLY A 6 -0.35 -42.94 8.41
CA GLY A 6 1.06 -43.22 8.68
C GLY A 6 1.68 -42.08 9.47
N SER A 7 2.71 -42.41 10.25
CA SER A 7 3.53 -41.46 11.03
C SER A 7 4.07 -40.30 10.18
N HIS A 8 4.21 -40.50 8.87
CA HIS A 8 4.74 -39.51 7.92
C HIS A 8 3.67 -38.67 7.23
N LEU A 9 2.36 -38.91 7.44
CA LEU A 9 1.30 -38.16 6.74
C LEU A 9 1.40 -36.66 7.01
N GLY A 10 1.58 -36.26 8.27
CA GLY A 10 1.73 -34.85 8.64
C GLY A 10 2.97 -34.20 8.01
N LEU A 11 4.08 -34.95 7.94
CA LEU A 11 5.31 -34.48 7.29
C LEU A 11 5.12 -34.30 5.78
N VAL A 12 4.44 -35.25 5.11
CA VAL A 12 4.17 -35.19 3.67
C VAL A 12 3.22 -34.05 3.32
N ILE A 13 2.16 -33.84 4.11
CA ILE A 13 1.24 -32.70 3.91
C ILE A 13 1.98 -31.38 4.06
N LYS A 14 2.76 -31.21 5.14
CA LYS A 14 3.56 -30.00 5.37
C LYS A 14 4.54 -29.75 4.22
N THR A 15 5.28 -30.77 3.81
CA THR A 15 6.29 -30.66 2.75
C THR A 15 5.64 -30.39 1.40
N GLY A 16 4.53 -31.06 1.07
CA GLY A 16 3.78 -30.84 -0.17
C GLY A 16 3.21 -29.42 -0.27
N PHE A 17 2.69 -28.88 0.83
CA PHE A 17 2.19 -27.51 0.86
C PHE A 17 3.30 -26.48 0.63
N VAL A 18 4.41 -26.60 1.35
CA VAL A 18 5.55 -25.68 1.24
C VAL A 18 6.19 -25.76 -0.16
N THR A 19 6.49 -26.97 -0.63
CA THR A 19 7.10 -27.16 -1.96
C THR A 19 6.16 -26.77 -3.09
N GLY A 20 4.85 -26.97 -2.93
CA GLY A 20 3.84 -26.51 -3.89
C GLY A 20 3.80 -24.99 -4.03
N ILE A 21 3.78 -24.25 -2.91
CA ILE A 21 3.80 -22.78 -2.95
C ILE A 21 5.08 -22.25 -3.60
N ILE A 22 6.23 -22.82 -3.23
CA ILE A 22 7.52 -22.42 -3.80
C ILE A 22 7.56 -22.72 -5.30
N SER A 23 7.14 -23.92 -5.70
CA SER A 23 7.07 -24.33 -7.10
C SER A 23 6.17 -23.40 -7.93
N LEU A 24 5.01 -23.00 -7.40
CA LEU A 24 4.13 -22.05 -8.07
C LEU A 24 4.74 -20.65 -8.17
N THR A 25 5.34 -20.18 -7.07
CA THR A 25 5.94 -18.84 -7.01
C THR A 25 7.12 -18.73 -7.98
N GLU A 26 8.00 -19.73 -7.99
CA GLU A 26 9.14 -19.80 -8.91
C GLU A 26 8.67 -19.91 -10.37
N GLY A 27 7.72 -20.81 -10.66
CA GLY A 27 7.19 -20.97 -12.02
C GLY A 27 6.56 -19.69 -12.58
N ILE A 28 5.74 -19.00 -11.78
CA ILE A 28 5.14 -17.72 -12.17
C ILE A 28 6.21 -16.63 -12.33
N ALA A 29 7.23 -16.59 -11.47
CA ALA A 29 8.32 -15.64 -11.57
C ALA A 29 9.13 -15.82 -12.87
N VAL A 30 9.48 -17.07 -13.21
CA VAL A 30 10.12 -17.41 -14.50
C VAL A 30 9.24 -16.98 -15.66
N GLY A 31 7.97 -17.40 -15.64
CA GLY A 31 7.01 -17.11 -16.70
C GLY A 31 6.89 -15.62 -16.97
N ARG A 32 6.71 -14.81 -15.92
CA ARG A 32 6.60 -13.34 -16.03
C ARG A 32 7.89 -12.68 -16.53
N THR A 33 9.06 -13.21 -16.14
CA THR A 33 10.36 -12.67 -16.59
C THR A 33 10.50 -12.81 -18.11
N PHE A 34 10.26 -14.00 -18.65
CA PHE A 34 10.34 -14.22 -20.11
C PHE A 34 9.19 -13.58 -20.88
N ALA A 35 8.03 -13.41 -20.24
CA ALA A 35 6.90 -12.67 -20.80
C ALA A 35 7.20 -11.19 -20.98
N ALA A 36 7.86 -10.57 -19.99
CA ALA A 36 8.31 -9.19 -20.09
C ALA A 36 9.37 -9.00 -21.20
N LEU A 37 10.29 -9.96 -21.39
CA LEU A 37 11.30 -9.92 -22.44
C LEU A 37 10.72 -10.01 -23.86
N LYS A 38 9.60 -10.71 -24.05
CA LYS A 38 8.95 -10.95 -25.36
C LYS A 38 7.63 -10.20 -25.54
N ASP A 39 7.31 -9.29 -24.61
CA ASP A 39 6.10 -8.48 -24.62
C ASP A 39 4.80 -9.28 -24.82
N TYR A 40 4.65 -10.40 -24.09
CA TYR A 40 3.40 -11.15 -24.03
C TYR A 40 2.87 -11.24 -22.60
N ARG A 41 1.60 -11.64 -22.45
CA ARG A 41 0.95 -11.76 -21.13
C ARG A 41 0.91 -13.22 -20.68
N VAL A 42 1.26 -13.44 -19.42
CA VAL A 42 1.12 -14.74 -18.74
C VAL A 42 -0.09 -14.71 -17.83
N ASP A 43 -0.96 -15.70 -17.98
CA ASP A 43 -2.11 -15.92 -17.13
C ASP A 43 -1.70 -16.82 -15.95
N GLY A 44 -1.67 -16.25 -14.74
CA GLY A 44 -1.23 -16.96 -13.54
C GLY A 44 -2.12 -18.16 -13.17
N ASN A 45 -3.42 -18.11 -13.48
CA ASN A 45 -4.32 -19.23 -13.18
C ASN A 45 -4.02 -20.42 -14.10
N LYS A 46 -3.73 -20.16 -15.38
CA LYS A 46 -3.33 -21.20 -16.34
C LYS A 46 -1.98 -21.81 -15.97
N GLU A 47 -1.02 -20.97 -15.56
CA GLU A 47 0.30 -21.44 -15.12
C GLU A 47 0.18 -22.32 -13.87
N MET A 48 -0.65 -21.92 -12.90
CA MET A 48 -0.90 -22.70 -11.69
C MET A 48 -1.51 -24.08 -12.00
N MET A 49 -2.50 -24.14 -12.90
CA MET A 49 -3.08 -25.41 -13.35
C MET A 49 -2.05 -26.28 -14.08
N ALA A 50 -1.21 -25.69 -14.93
CA ALA A 50 -0.18 -26.42 -15.68
C ALA A 50 0.87 -27.04 -14.74
N ILE A 51 1.39 -26.27 -13.78
CA ILE A 51 2.36 -26.76 -12.79
C ILE A 51 1.73 -27.84 -11.91
N GLY A 52 0.47 -27.66 -11.49
CA GLY A 52 -0.26 -28.66 -10.70
C GLY A 52 -0.43 -29.98 -11.47
N LEU A 53 -0.93 -29.92 -12.70
CA LEU A 53 -1.12 -31.09 -13.55
C LEU A 53 0.20 -31.80 -13.85
N MET A 54 1.26 -31.05 -14.15
CA MET A 54 2.60 -31.58 -14.38
C MET A 54 3.11 -32.39 -13.18
N ASN A 55 2.93 -31.88 -11.97
CA ASN A 55 3.37 -32.58 -10.74
C ASN A 55 2.48 -33.78 -10.41
N ILE A 56 1.18 -33.71 -10.67
CA ILE A 56 0.28 -34.87 -10.53
C ILE A 56 0.72 -36.00 -11.45
N VAL A 57 0.91 -35.71 -12.75
CA VAL A 57 1.37 -36.70 -13.74
C VAL A 57 2.77 -37.22 -13.38
N GLY A 58 3.69 -36.33 -13.00
CA GLY A 58 5.05 -36.69 -12.60
C GLY A 58 5.10 -37.62 -11.38
N SER A 59 4.15 -37.47 -10.43
CA SER A 59 4.11 -38.30 -9.23
C SER A 59 3.92 -39.80 -9.52
N PHE A 60 3.27 -40.16 -10.63
CA PHE A 60 3.11 -41.56 -11.06
C PHE A 60 4.39 -42.17 -11.63
N THR A 61 5.41 -41.35 -11.88
CA THR A 61 6.68 -41.74 -12.52
C THR A 61 7.89 -41.59 -11.60
N SER A 62 7.67 -41.51 -10.28
CA SER A 62 8.73 -41.26 -9.29
C SER A 62 9.50 -39.94 -9.52
N CYS A 63 8.86 -38.96 -10.15
CA CYS A 63 9.42 -37.64 -10.36
C CYS A 63 9.40 -36.83 -9.06
N TYR A 64 10.43 -36.02 -8.82
CA TYR A 64 10.42 -35.04 -7.75
C TYR A 64 9.58 -33.81 -8.15
N VAL A 65 9.23 -32.96 -7.18
CA VAL A 65 8.44 -31.75 -7.43
C VAL A 65 9.16 -30.87 -8.45
N THR A 66 8.50 -30.65 -9.59
CA THR A 66 9.04 -29.88 -10.71
C THR A 66 8.39 -28.49 -10.76
N THR A 67 9.18 -27.50 -11.16
CA THR A 67 8.77 -26.09 -11.32
C THR A 67 9.38 -25.50 -12.61
N GLY A 68 9.09 -24.23 -12.89
CA GLY A 68 9.74 -23.45 -13.94
C GLY A 68 11.22 -23.26 -13.61
N ALA A 69 12.10 -23.72 -14.50
CA ALA A 69 13.55 -23.63 -14.29
C ALA A 69 14.14 -22.41 -15.00
N PHE A 70 14.61 -21.42 -14.24
CA PHE A 70 15.26 -20.21 -14.79
C PHE A 70 16.39 -20.53 -15.77
N SER A 71 17.35 -21.36 -15.37
CA SER A 71 18.52 -21.70 -16.19
C SER A 71 18.14 -22.38 -17.52
N ARG A 72 17.25 -23.38 -17.49
CA ARG A 72 16.81 -24.09 -18.71
C ARG A 72 16.01 -23.20 -19.64
N SER A 73 15.11 -22.38 -19.09
CA SER A 73 14.33 -21.41 -19.87
C SER A 73 15.22 -20.34 -20.50
N ALA A 74 16.25 -19.87 -19.80
CA ALA A 74 17.22 -18.90 -20.32
C ALA A 74 18.03 -19.48 -21.49
N VAL A 75 18.53 -20.72 -21.36
CA VAL A 75 19.24 -21.39 -22.45
C VAL A 75 18.32 -21.60 -23.66
N ASN A 76 17.10 -22.08 -23.44
CA ASN A 76 16.11 -22.29 -24.51
C ASN A 76 15.75 -20.99 -25.22
N HIS A 77 15.61 -19.90 -24.45
CA HIS A 77 15.40 -18.56 -24.98
C HIS A 77 16.58 -18.07 -25.83
N ASN A 78 17.80 -18.19 -25.31
CA ASN A 78 19.03 -17.75 -26.00
C ASN A 78 19.32 -18.59 -27.25
N ALA A 79 18.89 -19.85 -27.27
CA ALA A 79 18.92 -20.72 -28.45
C ALA A 79 17.89 -20.33 -29.53
N GLY A 80 17.03 -19.32 -29.29
CA GLY A 80 16.09 -18.80 -30.26
C GLY A 80 14.74 -19.52 -30.30
N ALA A 81 14.36 -20.27 -29.25
CA ALA A 81 13.10 -20.98 -29.22
C ALA A 81 11.88 -20.04 -29.27
N LYS A 82 10.93 -20.36 -30.17
CA LYS A 82 9.72 -19.56 -30.42
C LYS A 82 8.43 -20.24 -29.96
N THR A 83 8.40 -21.56 -29.90
CA THR A 83 7.19 -22.35 -29.61
C THR A 83 7.44 -23.38 -28.50
N ALA A 84 6.36 -23.85 -27.88
CA ALA A 84 6.41 -24.89 -26.86
C ALA A 84 6.90 -26.25 -27.39
N VAL A 85 6.97 -26.42 -28.72
CA VAL A 85 7.54 -27.62 -29.36
C VAL A 85 8.99 -27.84 -28.93
N SER A 86 9.73 -26.76 -28.63
CA SER A 86 11.10 -26.88 -28.10
C SER A 86 11.16 -27.75 -26.84
N ASN A 87 10.15 -27.65 -25.95
CA ASN A 87 10.10 -28.45 -24.73
C ASN A 87 9.83 -29.94 -25.00
N ILE A 88 9.09 -30.26 -26.06
CA ILE A 88 8.83 -31.64 -26.51
C ILE A 88 10.11 -32.25 -27.09
N VAL A 89 10.82 -31.51 -27.95
CA VAL A 89 12.10 -31.96 -28.51
C VAL A 89 13.12 -32.16 -27.38
N MET A 90 13.16 -31.25 -26.41
CA MET A 90 14.01 -31.36 -25.24
C MET A 90 13.68 -32.61 -24.40
N SER A 91 12.41 -32.90 -24.13
CA SER A 91 12.04 -34.07 -23.32
C SER A 91 12.38 -35.39 -24.02
N ILE A 92 12.17 -35.49 -25.35
CA ILE A 92 12.57 -36.66 -26.15
C ILE A 92 14.09 -36.82 -26.13
N THR A 93 14.83 -35.73 -26.30
CA THR A 93 16.31 -35.74 -26.29
C THR A 93 16.83 -36.21 -24.94
N VAL A 94 16.26 -35.72 -23.83
CA VAL A 94 16.61 -36.17 -22.47
C VAL A 94 16.30 -37.66 -22.30
N MET A 95 15.14 -38.13 -22.77
CA MET A 95 14.77 -39.54 -22.71
C MET A 95 15.75 -40.44 -23.47
N VAL A 96 16.12 -40.08 -24.71
CA VAL A 96 17.12 -40.81 -25.52
C VAL A 96 18.48 -40.79 -24.83
N THR A 97 18.86 -39.65 -24.26
CA THR A 97 20.14 -39.50 -23.58
C THR A 97 20.23 -40.43 -22.36
N LEU A 98 19.18 -40.48 -21.54
CA LEU A 98 19.11 -41.33 -20.36
C LEU A 98 19.10 -42.83 -20.71
N LEU A 99 18.45 -43.23 -21.81
CA LEU A 99 18.35 -44.64 -22.20
C LEU A 99 19.59 -45.18 -22.90
N PHE A 100 20.28 -44.36 -23.70
CA PHE A 100 21.34 -44.84 -24.60
C PHE A 100 22.70 -44.17 -24.40
N LEU A 101 22.74 -42.89 -24.02
CA LEU A 101 23.99 -42.11 -23.97
C LEU A 101 24.51 -41.91 -22.54
N MET A 102 23.82 -42.40 -21.51
CA MET A 102 24.24 -42.25 -20.11
C MET A 102 25.69 -42.70 -19.83
N PRO A 103 26.21 -43.81 -20.43
CA PRO A 103 27.61 -44.21 -20.23
C PRO A 103 28.64 -43.17 -20.70
N LEU A 104 28.27 -42.30 -21.66
CA LEU A 104 29.15 -41.23 -22.15
C LEU A 104 29.29 -40.08 -21.13
N PHE A 105 28.28 -39.87 -20.30
CA PHE A 105 28.21 -38.76 -19.34
C PHE A 105 28.62 -39.15 -17.93
N GLU A 106 28.87 -40.43 -17.66
CA GLU A 106 29.20 -40.95 -16.33
C GLU A 106 30.42 -40.24 -15.71
N TYR A 107 31.43 -39.93 -16.52
CA TYR A 107 32.68 -39.29 -16.06
C TYR A 107 32.67 -37.76 -16.17
N THR A 108 31.50 -37.14 -16.31
CA THR A 108 31.41 -35.67 -16.43
C THR A 108 31.89 -35.00 -15.14
N PRO A 109 32.97 -34.19 -15.16
CA PRO A 109 33.47 -33.55 -13.95
C PRO A 109 32.49 -32.51 -13.39
N ASN A 110 32.33 -32.48 -12.06
CA ASN A 110 31.49 -31.48 -11.37
C ASN A 110 31.86 -30.02 -11.71
N LEU A 111 33.13 -29.76 -12.02
CA LEU A 111 33.61 -28.45 -12.46
C LEU A 111 32.89 -27.97 -13.73
N VAL A 112 32.69 -28.86 -14.71
CA VAL A 112 32.04 -28.54 -15.98
C VAL A 112 30.57 -28.23 -15.75
N LEU A 113 29.88 -29.03 -14.92
CA LEU A 113 28.49 -28.80 -14.54
C LEU A 113 28.31 -27.46 -13.81
N GLY A 114 29.21 -27.14 -12.86
CA GLY A 114 29.21 -25.86 -12.16
C GLY A 114 29.40 -24.67 -13.11
N ALA A 115 30.34 -24.76 -14.06
CA ALA A 115 30.58 -23.71 -15.06
C ALA A 115 29.35 -23.45 -15.94
N ILE A 116 28.64 -24.50 -16.35
CA ILE A 116 27.38 -24.38 -17.11
C ILE A 116 26.30 -23.66 -16.29
N ILE A 117 26.15 -23.99 -15.00
CA ILE A 117 25.16 -23.34 -14.13
C ILE A 117 25.50 -21.85 -13.92
N VAL A 118 26.76 -21.53 -13.59
CA VAL A 118 27.20 -20.15 -13.35
C VAL A 118 27.01 -19.30 -14.61
N THR A 119 27.43 -19.80 -15.77
CA THR A 119 27.28 -19.08 -17.05
C THR A 119 25.81 -18.87 -17.43
N ALA A 120 24.91 -19.81 -17.11
CA ALA A 120 23.48 -19.66 -17.37
C ALA A 120 22.79 -18.63 -16.44
N VAL A 121 23.27 -18.49 -15.20
CA VAL A 121 22.60 -17.65 -14.17
C VAL A 121 23.22 -16.26 -14.04
N ILE A 122 24.49 -16.06 -14.41
CA ILE A 122 25.18 -14.76 -14.24
C ILE A 122 24.45 -13.61 -14.95
N GLY A 123 23.81 -13.88 -16.09
CA GLY A 123 23.01 -12.90 -16.83
C GLY A 123 21.68 -12.52 -16.18
N LEU A 124 21.25 -13.23 -15.13
CA LEU A 124 20.02 -12.93 -14.37
C LEU A 124 20.26 -11.92 -13.25
N VAL A 125 21.52 -11.59 -12.93
CA VAL A 125 21.85 -10.63 -11.88
C VAL A 125 21.70 -9.20 -12.43
N ASP A 126 20.55 -8.59 -12.17
CA ASP A 126 20.23 -7.21 -12.59
C ASP A 126 20.63 -6.18 -11.52
N VAL A 127 21.91 -5.79 -11.53
CA VAL A 127 22.44 -4.75 -10.64
C VAL A 127 21.80 -3.37 -10.88
N PRO A 128 21.57 -2.92 -12.14
CA PRO A 128 20.84 -1.69 -12.41
C PRO A 128 19.44 -1.64 -11.76
N ALA A 129 18.67 -2.73 -11.82
CA ALA A 129 17.37 -2.80 -11.15
C ALA A 129 17.49 -2.63 -9.63
N ALA A 130 18.46 -3.28 -8.99
CA ALA A 130 18.71 -3.12 -7.56
C ALA A 130 19.04 -1.66 -7.18
N ILE A 131 19.84 -0.97 -7.99
CA ILE A 131 20.16 0.45 -7.79
C ILE A 131 18.91 1.33 -7.97
N ASN A 132 18.06 1.00 -8.95
CA ASN A 132 16.82 1.73 -9.19
C ASN A 132 15.84 1.59 -8.02
N ILE A 133 15.72 0.39 -7.43
CA ILE A 133 14.92 0.16 -6.22
C ILE A 133 15.44 1.03 -5.07
N TRP A 134 16.77 1.06 -4.85
CA TRP A 134 17.37 1.90 -3.81
C TRP A 134 17.07 3.40 -3.98
N ARG A 135 17.08 3.90 -5.24
CA ARG A 135 16.77 5.30 -5.54
C ARG A 135 15.27 5.62 -5.38
N THR A 136 14.40 4.65 -5.61
CA THR A 136 12.95 4.85 -5.62
C THR A 136 12.37 4.71 -4.21
N ASP A 137 12.61 3.57 -3.54
CA ASP A 137 12.08 3.30 -2.21
C ASP A 137 13.07 2.47 -1.38
N LYS A 138 13.61 3.10 -0.33
CA LYS A 138 14.59 2.47 0.56
C LYS A 138 14.02 1.26 1.31
N PHE A 139 12.72 1.22 1.62
CA PHE A 139 12.11 0.07 2.28
C PHE A 139 12.01 -1.13 1.33
N ASP A 140 11.71 -0.91 0.04
CA ASP A 140 11.69 -2.01 -0.94
C ASP A 140 13.09 -2.58 -1.14
N PHE A 141 14.12 -1.74 -1.08
CA PHE A 141 15.50 -2.21 -1.07
C PHE A 141 15.84 -3.06 0.16
N VAL A 142 15.33 -2.70 1.34
CA VAL A 142 15.49 -3.52 2.56
C VAL A 142 14.79 -4.86 2.39
N VAL A 143 13.58 -4.91 1.82
CA VAL A 143 12.88 -6.16 1.51
C VAL A 143 13.73 -7.04 0.58
N MET A 144 14.30 -6.46 -0.47
CA MET A 144 15.18 -7.16 -1.41
C MET A 144 16.45 -7.70 -0.72
N LEU A 145 17.13 -6.89 0.09
CA LEU A 145 18.30 -7.35 0.85
C LEU A 145 17.94 -8.46 1.84
N THR A 146 16.79 -8.37 2.47
CA THR A 146 16.28 -9.39 3.39
C THR A 146 16.04 -10.71 2.66
N ALA A 147 15.45 -10.66 1.47
CA ALA A 147 15.31 -11.84 0.62
C ALA A 147 16.67 -12.41 0.22
N PHE A 148 17.61 -11.57 -0.25
CA PHE A 148 18.93 -12.00 -0.68
C PHE A 148 19.73 -12.68 0.44
N PHE A 149 19.91 -11.99 1.57
CA PHE A 149 20.68 -12.51 2.69
C PHE A 149 19.96 -13.63 3.44
N GLY A 150 18.63 -13.58 3.51
CA GLY A 150 17.82 -14.65 4.10
C GLY A 150 17.99 -15.97 3.34
N VAL A 151 17.94 -15.92 2.01
CA VAL A 151 18.15 -17.11 1.17
C VAL A 151 19.61 -17.58 1.23
N LEU A 152 20.57 -16.64 1.22
CA LEU A 152 22.00 -16.96 1.22
C LEU A 152 22.48 -17.62 2.51
N PHE A 153 22.02 -17.16 3.68
CA PHE A 153 22.54 -17.59 4.98
C PHE A 153 21.65 -18.56 5.76
N ILE A 154 20.35 -18.62 5.47
CA ILE A 154 19.39 -19.45 6.23
C ILE A 154 18.90 -20.59 5.34
N SER A 155 17.96 -20.30 4.45
CA SER A 155 17.39 -21.24 3.49
C SER A 155 16.48 -20.48 2.53
N VAL A 156 16.17 -21.10 1.38
CA VAL A 156 15.23 -20.53 0.41
C VAL A 156 13.86 -20.28 1.06
N GLN A 157 13.36 -21.23 1.85
CA GLN A 157 12.01 -21.15 2.44
C GLN A 157 11.91 -20.03 3.47
N GLU A 158 12.84 -20.01 4.43
CA GLU A 158 12.81 -19.04 5.53
C GLU A 158 13.17 -17.64 5.03
N GLY A 159 14.17 -17.52 4.14
CA GLY A 159 14.56 -16.24 3.56
C GLY A 159 13.43 -15.54 2.82
N LEU A 160 12.66 -16.29 2.02
CA LEU A 160 11.49 -15.76 1.34
C LEU A 160 10.36 -15.40 2.31
N ALA A 161 10.10 -16.25 3.32
CA ALA A 161 9.07 -15.99 4.32
C ALA A 161 9.35 -14.70 5.11
N ILE A 162 10.61 -14.48 5.51
CA ILE A 162 11.03 -13.25 6.21
C ILE A 162 10.83 -12.04 5.29
N ALA A 163 11.25 -12.11 4.02
CA ALA A 163 11.09 -10.99 3.08
C ALA A 163 9.61 -10.63 2.85
N VAL A 164 8.74 -11.63 2.69
CA VAL A 164 7.29 -11.44 2.60
C VAL A 164 6.74 -10.81 3.88
N GLY A 165 7.18 -11.28 5.05
CA GLY A 165 6.81 -10.70 6.34
C GLY A 165 7.18 -9.22 6.47
N VAL A 166 8.40 -8.84 6.07
CA VAL A 166 8.85 -7.43 6.04
C VAL A 166 8.01 -6.60 5.07
N SER A 167 7.68 -7.15 3.90
CA SER A 167 6.81 -6.47 2.92
C SER A 167 5.39 -6.24 3.45
N ILE A 168 4.78 -7.25 4.08
CA ILE A 168 3.48 -7.13 4.75
C ILE A 168 3.56 -6.08 5.86
N PHE A 169 4.63 -6.10 6.67
CA PHE A 169 4.83 -5.13 7.73
C PHE A 169 4.93 -3.69 7.19
N LYS A 170 5.62 -3.47 6.06
CA LYS A 170 5.64 -2.17 5.37
C LYS A 170 4.23 -1.72 4.99
N ILE A 171 3.42 -2.60 4.40
CA ILE A 171 2.03 -2.29 4.05
C ILE A 171 1.22 -1.93 5.30
N LEU A 172 1.36 -2.68 6.38
CA LEU A 172 0.68 -2.38 7.65
C LEU A 172 1.08 -1.01 8.22
N LEU A 173 2.37 -0.64 8.15
CA LEU A 173 2.81 0.70 8.55
C LEU A 173 2.17 1.81 7.72
N GLN A 174 2.07 1.62 6.40
CA GLN A 174 1.42 2.58 5.51
C GLN A 174 -0.09 2.70 5.79
N VAL A 175 -0.76 1.58 6.06
CA VAL A 175 -2.20 1.56 6.35
C VAL A 175 -2.49 2.20 7.71
N THR A 176 -1.69 1.91 8.74
CA THR A 176 -1.88 2.43 10.11
C THR A 176 -1.51 3.91 10.27
N ARG A 177 -0.57 4.42 9.45
CA ARG A 177 -0.16 5.83 9.45
C ARG A 177 -0.38 6.45 8.07
N PRO A 178 -1.64 6.63 7.67
CA PRO A 178 -1.97 7.22 6.39
C PRO A 178 -1.45 8.65 6.29
N ARG A 179 -1.24 9.10 5.06
CA ARG A 179 -0.86 10.49 4.80
C ARG A 179 -2.05 11.40 5.06
N THR A 180 -1.86 12.36 5.95
CA THR A 180 -2.76 13.47 6.16
C THR A 180 -2.04 14.76 5.79
N VAL A 181 -2.76 15.74 5.24
CA VAL A 181 -2.17 17.00 4.77
C VAL A 181 -3.02 18.19 5.20
N VAL A 182 -2.37 19.29 5.60
CA VAL A 182 -3.06 20.56 5.83
C VAL A 182 -3.08 21.34 4.52
N LEU A 183 -4.26 21.81 4.13
CA LEU A 183 -4.48 22.52 2.89
C LEU A 183 -4.52 24.04 3.11
N GLY A 184 -3.96 24.79 2.16
CA GLY A 184 -4.06 26.23 2.05
C GLY A 184 -4.60 26.65 0.69
N SER A 185 -5.17 27.84 0.61
CA SER A 185 -5.68 28.43 -0.62
C SER A 185 -4.55 29.05 -1.44
N ILE A 186 -4.56 28.83 -2.76
CA ILE A 186 -3.66 29.52 -3.68
C ILE A 186 -4.30 30.86 -4.10
N PRO A 187 -3.66 32.01 -3.79
CA PRO A 187 -4.23 33.33 -4.09
C PRO A 187 -4.65 33.50 -5.55
N GLY A 188 -5.84 34.06 -5.77
CA GLY A 188 -6.39 34.29 -7.12
C GLY A 188 -6.98 33.05 -7.79
N SER A 189 -7.12 31.93 -7.07
CA SER A 189 -7.76 30.70 -7.57
C SER A 189 -8.63 30.06 -6.50
N ASP A 190 -9.50 29.13 -6.91
CA ASP A 190 -10.30 28.29 -6.00
C ASP A 190 -9.61 26.95 -5.68
N ILE A 191 -8.27 26.94 -5.73
CA ILE A 191 -7.47 25.71 -5.58
C ILE A 191 -6.88 25.65 -4.17
N TYR A 192 -7.10 24.52 -3.51
CA TYR A 192 -6.53 24.22 -2.20
C TYR A 192 -5.45 23.15 -2.33
N ARG A 193 -4.25 23.43 -1.81
CA ARG A 193 -3.08 22.53 -1.89
C ARG A 193 -2.33 22.46 -0.58
N ASN A 194 -1.51 21.42 -0.46
CA ASN A 194 -0.68 21.18 0.72
C ASN A 194 0.28 22.35 0.99
N LEU A 195 0.14 22.97 2.16
CA LEU A 195 0.94 24.11 2.62
C LEU A 195 2.45 23.83 2.65
N HIS A 196 2.85 22.58 2.93
CA HIS A 196 4.27 22.23 2.97
C HIS A 196 4.90 22.06 1.59
N HIS A 197 4.10 21.72 0.57
CA HIS A 197 4.62 21.46 -0.77
C HIS A 197 4.56 22.70 -1.66
N TYR A 198 3.47 23.47 -1.58
CA TYR A 198 3.26 24.65 -2.41
C TYR A 198 3.51 25.91 -1.59
N LYS A 199 4.60 26.62 -1.90
CA LYS A 199 5.01 27.85 -1.19
C LYS A 199 4.00 28.99 -1.32
N ASP A 200 3.22 28.99 -2.39
CA ASP A 200 2.21 30.01 -2.67
C ASP A 200 0.87 29.72 -1.96
N ALA A 201 0.72 28.55 -1.32
CA ALA A 201 -0.49 28.23 -0.57
C ALA A 201 -0.50 28.97 0.78
N VAL A 202 -1.61 29.63 1.08
CA VAL A 202 -1.79 30.45 2.29
C VAL A 202 -2.94 29.88 3.13
N GLU A 203 -2.76 29.88 4.45
CA GLU A 203 -3.80 29.51 5.40
C GLU A 203 -4.98 30.49 5.32
N VAL A 204 -6.21 29.98 5.43
CA VAL A 204 -7.41 30.82 5.40
C VAL A 204 -7.81 31.15 6.85
N PRO A 205 -7.85 32.44 7.26
CA PRO A 205 -8.19 32.81 8.63
C PRO A 205 -9.54 32.25 9.08
N GLY A 206 -9.61 31.65 10.26
CA GLY A 206 -10.82 31.02 10.80
C GLY A 206 -11.11 29.60 10.30
N PHE A 207 -10.33 29.07 9.35
CA PHE A 207 -10.52 27.74 8.79
C PHE A 207 -9.29 26.86 8.97
N PHE A 208 -9.49 25.65 9.47
CA PHE A 208 -8.45 24.62 9.50
C PHE A 208 -8.83 23.46 8.58
N ILE A 209 -8.14 23.34 7.46
CA ILE A 209 -8.51 22.44 6.37
C ILE A 209 -7.53 21.27 6.31
N ILE A 210 -8.04 20.05 6.51
CA ILE A 210 -7.25 18.82 6.54
C ILE A 210 -7.79 17.87 5.47
N SER A 211 -6.92 17.33 4.63
CA SER A 211 -7.26 16.26 3.69
C SER A 211 -6.73 14.91 4.18
N ILE A 212 -7.59 13.89 4.13
CA ILE A 212 -7.26 12.51 4.48
C ILE A 212 -7.07 11.74 3.17
N GLU A 213 -5.82 11.37 2.87
CA GLU A 213 -5.46 10.70 1.61
C GLU A 213 -5.47 9.17 1.73
N ALA A 214 -6.43 8.59 2.48
CA ALA A 214 -6.54 7.15 2.69
C ALA A 214 -7.93 6.70 3.14
N PRO A 215 -8.31 5.43 2.92
CA PRO A 215 -9.47 4.83 3.56
C PRO A 215 -9.33 4.83 5.09
N ILE A 216 -10.45 5.09 5.77
CA ILE A 216 -10.52 5.14 7.23
C ILE A 216 -11.02 3.79 7.74
N ASN A 217 -10.20 3.09 8.48
CA ASN A 217 -10.52 1.76 9.00
C ASN A 217 -10.05 1.58 10.44
N PHE A 218 -10.35 0.42 11.03
CA PHE A 218 -9.93 0.03 12.37
C PHE A 218 -8.42 0.19 12.61
N ALA A 219 -7.59 -0.04 11.59
CA ALA A 219 -6.15 0.01 11.74
C ALA A 219 -5.59 1.44 11.91
N ASN A 220 -6.28 2.46 11.40
CA ASN A 220 -5.79 3.85 11.42
C ASN A 220 -6.70 4.85 12.13
N SER A 221 -7.91 4.45 12.54
CA SER A 221 -8.87 5.34 13.20
C SER A 221 -8.29 6.03 14.43
N MET A 222 -7.66 5.27 15.35
CA MET A 222 -7.05 5.84 16.56
C MET A 222 -5.94 6.83 16.23
N TYR A 223 -5.06 6.48 15.29
CA TYR A 223 -3.97 7.35 14.85
C TYR A 223 -4.51 8.64 14.24
N LEU A 224 -5.53 8.55 13.37
CA LEU A 224 -6.17 9.72 12.76
C LEU A 224 -6.82 10.61 13.81
N ASN A 225 -7.50 10.04 14.81
CA ASN A 225 -8.15 10.80 15.88
C ASN A 225 -7.13 11.66 16.64
N GLU A 226 -6.11 11.01 17.20
CA GLU A 226 -5.06 11.68 17.96
C GLU A 226 -4.31 12.70 17.10
N ARG A 227 -4.06 12.37 15.83
CA ARG A 227 -3.33 13.23 14.91
C ARG A 227 -4.10 14.49 14.56
N ILE A 228 -5.39 14.37 14.23
CA ILE A 228 -6.26 15.49 13.86
C ILE A 228 -6.46 16.40 15.07
N LEU A 229 -6.78 15.85 16.24
CA LEU A 229 -6.99 16.64 17.46
C LEU A 229 -5.71 17.39 17.87
N ARG A 230 -4.56 16.72 17.82
CA ARG A 230 -3.27 17.37 18.10
C ARG A 230 -2.98 18.51 17.12
N TRP A 231 -3.31 18.33 15.84
CA TRP A 231 -3.12 19.38 14.85
C TRP A 231 -4.02 20.60 15.08
N VAL A 232 -5.27 20.38 15.47
CA VAL A 232 -6.17 21.46 15.86
C VAL A 232 -5.57 22.24 17.05
N GLU A 233 -5.06 21.54 18.07
CA GLU A 233 -4.43 22.16 19.24
C GLU A 233 -3.15 22.94 18.88
N GLU A 234 -2.25 22.33 18.11
CA GLU A 234 -1.02 23.00 17.64
C GLU A 234 -1.31 24.25 16.80
N TYR A 235 -2.42 24.26 16.05
CA TYR A 235 -2.82 25.43 15.27
C TYR A 235 -3.40 26.53 16.17
N GLU A 236 -4.26 26.18 17.13
CA GLU A 236 -4.83 27.14 18.08
C GLU A 236 -3.75 27.82 18.93
N GLU A 237 -2.74 27.07 19.39
CA GLU A 237 -1.60 27.62 20.13
C GLU A 237 -0.80 28.65 19.30
N LYS A 238 -0.60 28.36 18.00
CA LYS A 238 0.10 29.29 17.09
C LYS A 238 -0.67 30.58 16.84
N GLU A 239 -1.99 30.51 16.66
CA GLU A 239 -2.84 31.70 16.49
C GLU A 239 -2.84 32.57 17.75
N ASN A 240 -3.01 31.95 18.92
CA ASN A 240 -2.96 32.66 20.21
C ASN A 240 -1.62 33.38 20.43
N ALA A 241 -0.49 32.75 20.05
CA ALA A 241 0.83 33.35 20.16
C ALA A 241 1.04 34.55 19.20
N LYS A 242 0.41 34.53 18.03
CA LYS A 242 0.51 35.59 17.01
C LYS A 242 -0.36 36.82 17.31
N LYS A 243 -1.13 36.83 18.42
CA LYS A 243 -2.13 37.87 18.75
C LYS A 243 -3.09 38.18 17.59
N HIS A 244 -3.32 37.22 16.69
CA HIS A 244 -4.32 37.37 15.65
C HIS A 244 -5.71 37.17 16.26
N SER A 245 -6.62 38.10 16.00
CA SER A 245 -7.95 38.15 16.62
C SER A 245 -8.93 37.09 16.09
N ILE A 246 -8.49 36.17 15.22
CA ILE A 246 -9.37 35.23 14.52
C ILE A 246 -9.01 33.80 14.93
N ASN A 247 -9.72 33.32 15.95
CA ASN A 247 -9.67 31.92 16.32
C ASN A 247 -10.25 31.04 15.20
N ILE A 248 -9.79 29.77 15.12
CA ILE A 248 -10.41 28.76 14.25
C ILE A 248 -11.91 28.74 14.54
N GLN A 249 -12.79 28.75 13.54
CA GLN A 249 -14.22 28.52 13.76
C GLN A 249 -14.65 27.19 13.14
N TYR A 250 -14.05 26.84 12.01
CA TYR A 250 -14.39 25.67 11.22
C TYR A 250 -13.20 24.76 11.02
N VAL A 251 -13.40 23.46 11.27
CA VAL A 251 -12.46 22.39 10.90
C VAL A 251 -13.07 21.66 9.70
N ILE A 252 -12.42 21.77 8.55
CA ILE A 252 -12.85 21.13 7.31
C ILE A 252 -12.06 19.85 7.11
N LEU A 253 -12.76 18.71 7.02
CA LEU A 253 -12.19 17.43 6.61
C LEU A 253 -12.51 17.19 5.13
N ASP A 254 -11.51 17.34 4.29
CA ASP A 254 -11.57 16.90 2.89
C ASP A 254 -11.42 15.38 2.81
N MET A 255 -12.54 14.74 2.44
CA MET A 255 -12.67 13.30 2.30
C MET A 255 -12.63 12.84 0.83
N SER A 256 -12.24 13.71 -0.10
CA SER A 256 -12.20 13.40 -1.55
C SER A 256 -11.38 12.14 -1.88
N ALA A 257 -10.31 11.89 -1.14
CA ALA A 257 -9.41 10.75 -1.33
C ALA A 257 -9.73 9.55 -0.42
N VAL A 258 -10.76 9.65 0.43
CA VAL A 258 -11.18 8.55 1.31
C VAL A 258 -12.00 7.58 0.48
N SER A 259 -11.41 6.45 0.12
CA SER A 259 -12.05 5.45 -0.75
C SER A 259 -13.09 4.58 -0.05
N GLY A 260 -13.08 4.55 1.28
CA GLY A 260 -14.00 3.72 2.07
C GLY A 260 -13.87 3.96 3.57
N ILE A 261 -14.93 3.59 4.29
CA ILE A 261 -15.02 3.69 5.75
C ILE A 261 -15.61 2.41 6.34
N ASP A 262 -15.09 1.96 7.47
CA ASP A 262 -15.65 0.86 8.28
C ASP A 262 -16.39 1.38 9.53
N THR A 263 -16.91 0.47 10.35
CA THR A 263 -17.66 0.83 11.56
C THR A 263 -16.83 1.66 12.53
N THR A 264 -15.55 1.35 12.70
CA THR A 264 -14.66 2.11 13.59
C THR A 264 -14.36 3.49 13.02
N GLY A 265 -14.20 3.62 11.71
CA GLY A 265 -14.08 4.90 11.02
C GLY A 265 -15.32 5.78 11.18
N VAL A 266 -16.52 5.20 11.15
CA VAL A 266 -17.75 5.97 11.42
C VAL A 266 -17.78 6.49 12.85
N THR A 267 -17.37 5.67 13.83
CA THR A 267 -17.24 6.10 15.23
C THR A 267 -16.19 7.20 15.39
N LEU A 268 -15.06 7.12 14.68
CA LEU A 268 -14.04 8.18 14.64
C LEU A 268 -14.65 9.53 14.25
N ILE A 269 -15.37 9.60 13.12
CA ILE A 269 -15.97 10.87 12.66
C ILE A 269 -16.93 11.40 13.73
N LYS A 270 -17.67 10.51 14.41
CA LYS A 270 -18.56 10.88 15.53
C LYS A 270 -17.84 11.48 16.72
N GLU A 271 -16.73 10.86 17.13
CA GLU A 271 -15.92 11.34 18.24
C GLU A 271 -15.24 12.67 17.90
N LEU A 272 -14.70 12.79 16.68
CA LEU A 272 -14.10 14.04 16.19
C LEU A 272 -15.11 15.18 16.20
N LYS A 273 -16.32 14.97 15.67
CA LYS A 273 -17.38 16.00 15.68
C LYS A 273 -17.67 16.46 17.11
N LYS A 274 -17.93 15.53 18.03
CA LYS A 274 -18.20 15.84 19.44
C LYS A 274 -17.04 16.57 20.12
N ALA A 275 -15.80 16.16 19.86
CA ALA A 275 -14.62 16.76 20.45
C ALA A 275 -14.39 18.21 19.95
N ILE A 276 -14.63 18.45 18.66
CA ILE A 276 -14.49 19.76 18.01
C ILE A 276 -15.63 20.70 18.45
N GLU A 277 -16.88 20.22 18.50
CA GLU A 277 -18.04 20.99 18.97
C GLU A 277 -17.94 21.36 20.45
N LYS A 278 -17.37 20.49 21.28
CA LYS A 278 -17.10 20.79 22.70
C LYS A 278 -16.15 21.98 22.87
N LYS A 279 -15.30 22.26 21.89
CA LYS A 279 -14.41 23.43 21.86
C LYS A 279 -15.07 24.67 21.20
N GLY A 280 -16.37 24.62 20.89
CA GLY A 280 -17.10 25.72 20.25
C GLY A 280 -16.74 25.92 18.78
N ARG A 281 -16.24 24.87 18.12
CA ARG A 281 -15.87 24.84 16.70
C ARG A 281 -16.81 23.93 15.94
N GLU A 282 -16.95 24.13 14.64
CA GLU A 282 -17.80 23.28 13.80
C GLU A 282 -16.97 22.37 12.90
N LEU A 283 -17.31 21.07 12.89
CA LEU A 283 -16.71 20.10 11.96
C LEU A 283 -17.55 20.01 10.68
N VAL A 284 -16.86 20.15 9.55
CA VAL A 284 -17.45 20.16 8.20
C VAL A 284 -16.79 19.08 7.35
N LEU A 285 -17.60 18.31 6.63
CA LEU A 285 -17.12 17.25 5.74
C LEU A 285 -17.22 17.71 4.28
N VAL A 286 -16.14 17.51 3.53
CA VAL A 286 -16.08 17.85 2.10
C VAL A 286 -15.91 16.58 1.27
N ASN A 287 -16.76 16.45 0.23
CA ASN A 287 -16.72 15.43 -0.80
C ASN A 287 -16.57 13.97 -0.33
N PRO A 288 -17.30 13.49 0.70
CA PRO A 288 -17.33 12.06 0.98
C PRO A 288 -18.01 11.32 -0.17
N LEU A 289 -17.44 10.18 -0.58
CA LEU A 289 -18.05 9.31 -1.60
C LEU A 289 -19.43 8.81 -1.15
N GLY A 290 -20.30 8.49 -2.11
CA GLY A 290 -21.68 8.05 -1.85
C GLY A 290 -21.79 6.89 -0.85
N GLU A 291 -20.92 5.88 -0.96
CA GLU A 291 -20.88 4.75 -0.01
C GLU A 291 -20.56 5.21 1.44
N ILE A 292 -19.71 6.22 1.59
CA ILE A 292 -19.35 6.80 2.89
C ILE A 292 -20.53 7.56 3.46
N ILE A 293 -21.21 8.37 2.63
CA ILE A 293 -22.43 9.10 3.03
C ILE A 293 -23.49 8.12 3.52
N GLU A 294 -23.75 7.03 2.79
CA GLU A 294 -24.72 6.01 3.19
C GLU A 294 -24.36 5.38 4.55
N LYS A 295 -23.09 5.02 4.76
CA LYS A 295 -22.63 4.43 6.02
C LYS A 295 -22.75 5.40 7.19
N LEU A 296 -22.40 6.67 6.99
CA LEU A 296 -22.56 7.73 8.00
C LEU A 296 -24.04 7.97 8.34
N GLN A 297 -24.91 7.99 7.33
CA GLN A 297 -26.36 8.17 7.52
C GLN A 297 -27.00 6.99 8.26
N ARG A 298 -26.65 5.74 7.91
CA ARG A 298 -27.17 4.55 8.61
C ARG A 298 -26.75 4.49 10.06
N ALA A 299 -25.54 4.92 10.36
CA ALA A 299 -25.04 4.93 11.73
C ALA A 299 -25.55 6.12 12.57
N ALA A 300 -26.05 7.18 11.94
CA ALA A 300 -26.62 8.32 12.63
C ALA A 300 -28.03 7.97 13.14
N GLU A 301 -28.12 7.45 14.37
CA GLU A 301 -29.39 7.20 15.07
C GLU A 301 -30.22 8.49 15.29
N THR A 302 -29.61 9.66 15.14
CA THR A 302 -30.24 10.98 15.24
C THR A 302 -29.79 11.83 14.05
N ARG A 303 -30.71 12.50 13.37
CA ARG A 303 -30.50 13.43 12.23
C ARG A 303 -29.54 14.60 12.53
N ASP A 304 -28.97 14.67 13.72
CA ASP A 304 -28.09 15.74 14.19
C ASP A 304 -26.63 15.57 13.71
N PHE A 305 -26.22 14.35 13.37
CA PHE A 305 -24.84 14.08 12.98
C PHE A 305 -24.47 14.63 11.60
N MET A 306 -25.43 14.60 10.65
CA MET A 306 -25.29 15.05 9.27
C MET A 306 -26.40 16.05 8.96
N ARG A 307 -26.29 17.27 9.54
CA ARG A 307 -27.08 18.38 9.01
C ARG A 307 -26.61 18.62 7.57
N PRO A 308 -27.52 18.83 6.60
CA PRO A 308 -27.14 19.14 5.22
C PRO A 308 -26.16 20.32 5.12
N GLU A 309 -26.20 21.21 6.12
CA GLU A 309 -25.38 22.42 6.25
C GLU A 309 -23.87 22.14 6.50
N ASN A 310 -23.50 20.91 6.87
CA ASN A 310 -22.12 20.53 7.22
C ASN A 310 -21.46 19.64 6.14
N LEU A 311 -22.12 19.48 4.99
CA LEU A 311 -21.67 18.65 3.88
C LEU A 311 -21.52 19.52 2.63
N TYR A 312 -20.32 19.55 2.06
CA TYR A 312 -20.03 20.34 0.86
C TYR A 312 -19.37 19.48 -0.22
N LEU A 313 -19.51 19.87 -1.48
CA LEU A 313 -18.89 19.15 -2.61
C LEU A 313 -17.43 19.57 -2.80
N THR A 314 -17.09 20.82 -2.49
CA THR A 314 -15.73 21.34 -2.62
C THR A 314 -15.30 22.13 -1.39
N VAL A 315 -13.99 22.22 -1.16
CA VAL A 315 -13.42 23.03 -0.07
C VAL A 315 -13.71 24.52 -0.31
N GLY A 316 -13.63 24.98 -1.56
CA GLY A 316 -13.93 26.36 -1.95
C GLY A 316 -15.35 26.78 -1.63
N GLU A 317 -16.32 25.93 -1.95
CA GLU A 317 -17.73 26.13 -1.62
C GLU A 317 -17.95 26.20 -0.10
N ALA A 318 -17.34 25.26 0.66
CA ALA A 318 -17.43 25.24 2.11
C ALA A 318 -16.89 26.53 2.73
N VAL A 319 -15.68 26.96 2.35
CA VAL A 319 -15.06 28.20 2.85
C VAL A 319 -15.89 29.41 2.48
N THR A 320 -16.38 29.50 1.23
CA THR A 320 -17.18 30.64 0.76
C THR A 320 -18.50 30.74 1.53
N SER A 321 -19.24 29.64 1.66
CA SER A 321 -20.51 29.56 2.39
C SER A 321 -20.34 29.96 3.85
N LEU A 322 -19.38 29.35 4.55
CA LEU A 322 -19.17 29.54 5.98
C LEU A 322 -18.57 30.91 6.31
N SER A 323 -17.75 31.47 5.42
CA SER A 323 -17.21 32.83 5.58
C SER A 323 -18.31 33.90 5.53
N SER A 324 -19.40 33.64 4.81
CA SER A 324 -20.56 34.54 4.76
C SER A 324 -21.33 34.54 6.09
N SER A 325 -21.47 33.38 6.74
CA SER A 325 -22.05 33.23 8.07
C SER A 325 -21.19 33.87 9.17
N MET A 326 -19.87 33.78 9.02
CA MET A 326 -18.90 34.36 9.98
C MET A 326 -18.95 35.90 10.03
N LYS A 327 -19.36 36.57 8.93
CA LYS A 327 -19.56 38.03 8.91
C LYS A 327 -20.82 38.50 9.64
N ILE A 328 -21.74 37.59 9.98
CA ILE A 328 -23.06 37.92 10.59
C ILE A 328 -22.97 37.97 12.13
N HIS A 329 -21.93 37.42 12.76
CA HIS A 329 -21.65 37.58 14.18
C HIS A 329 -20.53 38.61 14.41
N PRO A 330 -20.84 39.90 14.70
CA PRO A 330 -19.83 40.85 15.11
C PRO A 330 -19.23 40.43 16.47
N PRO A 331 -17.97 40.82 16.78
CA PRO A 331 -17.39 40.58 18.08
C PRO A 331 -18.30 41.17 19.17
N THR A 332 -18.66 40.35 20.14
CA THR A 332 -19.50 40.76 21.27
C THR A 332 -18.87 41.95 21.98
N THR A 333 -19.67 43.01 22.07
CA THR A 333 -19.45 44.26 22.82
C THR A 333 -18.75 44.04 24.15
N TYR A 334 -17.45 44.31 24.18
CA TYR A 334 -16.68 44.63 25.40
C TYR A 334 -15.80 45.89 25.24
N ASP A 335 -15.80 46.53 24.08
CA ASP A 335 -14.92 47.68 23.79
C ASP A 335 -15.58 49.07 23.88
N GLU A 336 -16.89 49.17 24.16
CA GLU A 336 -17.56 50.49 24.27
C GLU A 336 -17.50 51.11 25.67
N GLU A 337 -17.29 50.33 26.74
CA GLU A 337 -17.17 50.90 28.10
C GLU A 337 -15.77 51.49 28.40
N ALA A 338 -14.77 51.20 27.57
CA ALA A 338 -13.40 51.71 27.76
C ALA A 338 -13.18 53.14 27.22
N GLN A 339 -14.12 53.71 26.45
CA GLN A 339 -14.00 55.06 25.88
C GLN A 339 -14.72 56.15 26.67
N ALA A 340 -15.46 55.82 27.73
CA ALA A 340 -16.19 56.81 28.54
C ALA A 340 -15.42 57.34 29.77
N ALA A 341 -14.18 56.90 30.01
CA ALA A 341 -13.41 57.26 31.20
C ALA A 341 -12.07 57.93 30.86
N VAL A 342 -12.12 59.15 30.32
CA VAL A 342 -10.96 60.06 30.30
C VAL A 342 -11.33 61.34 31.04
N PRO A 343 -10.72 61.65 32.20
CA PRO A 343 -10.94 62.93 32.87
C PRO A 343 -10.09 64.02 32.21
N HIS A 344 -10.71 65.14 31.87
CA HIS A 344 -10.02 66.36 31.44
C HIS A 344 -9.17 66.96 32.58
N PRO A 345 -7.89 67.32 32.34
CA PRO A 345 -7.18 68.23 33.22
C PRO A 345 -7.32 69.68 32.73
N ASN A 346 -7.47 70.58 33.71
CA ASN A 346 -7.44 72.04 33.60
C ASN A 346 -6.12 72.59 33.07
#